data_AF-A0A6B3EYH4-F1
#
_entry.id   AF-A0A6B3EYH4-F1
#
_cell.length_a   1.000
_cell.length_b   1.000
_cell.length_c   1.000
_cell.angle_alpha   90.00
_cell.angle_beta   90.00
_cell.angle_gamma   90.00
#
_symmetry.space_group_name_H-M   'P 1'
#
loop_
_entity.id
_entity.type
_entity.pdbx_description
1 polymer ?
#
loop_
_entity_poly.entity_id
_entity_poly.type
_entity_poly.pdbx_seq_one_letter_code
_entity_poly.pdbx_strand_id
1 'polypeptide(L)'
;NNTCTFCIVPALRGKEKDRRPGDILAEVEALVAEGVSEITLLGQNVNAYGSDIGDREAFSKLLRACGGIEGLERVRFTSPHPRDFTDDVIAAMA
;
A
#
# COMPACT_ATOMS: atom_id res chain seq x y z
N ASN A 1 -4.78 -11.01 -3.97
CA ASN A 1 -5.17 -12.18 -4.80
C ASN A 1 -6.48 -11.94 -5.56
N ASN A 2 -6.43 -11.08 -6.57
CA ASN A 2 -7.60 -10.76 -7.39
C ASN A 2 -7.44 -11.44 -8.74
N THR A 3 -8.38 -12.32 -9.07
CA THR A 3 -8.34 -13.08 -10.32
C THR A 3 -9.20 -12.36 -11.36
N CYS A 4 -8.56 -11.50 -12.15
CA CYS A 4 -9.20 -10.92 -13.33
C CYS A 4 -9.07 -11.90 -14.49
N THR A 5 -10.17 -12.19 -15.19
CA THR A 5 -10.23 -13.17 -16.30
C THR A 5 -9.27 -12.84 -17.46
N PHE A 6 -8.90 -11.57 -17.61
CA PHE A 6 -8.01 -11.06 -18.65
C PHE A 6 -6.57 -10.80 -18.17
N CYS A 7 -6.28 -10.93 -16.87
CA CYS A 7 -4.98 -10.55 -16.32
C CYS A 7 -4.00 -11.72 -16.34
N ILE A 8 -2.93 -11.59 -17.13
CA ILE A 8 -1.84 -12.57 -17.21
C ILE A 8 -0.84 -12.48 -16.05
N VAL A 9 -0.83 -11.36 -15.31
CA VAL A 9 0.21 -11.05 -14.32
C VAL A 9 0.38 -12.13 -13.24
N PRO A 10 -0.69 -12.71 -12.64
CA PRO A 10 -0.53 -13.79 -11.66
C PRO A 10 0.21 -15.02 -12.20
N ALA A 11 0.06 -15.32 -13.50
CA ALA A 11 0.76 -16.45 -14.13
C ALA A 11 2.27 -16.16 -14.34
N LEU A 12 2.64 -14.90 -14.56
CA LEU A 12 4.03 -14.51 -14.84
C LEU A 12 4.82 -14.12 -13.60
N ARG A 13 4.18 -13.45 -12.63
CA ARG A 13 4.82 -12.93 -11.41
C ARG A 13 4.60 -13.78 -10.17
N GLY A 14 3.73 -14.79 -10.25
CA GLY A 14 3.35 -15.64 -9.13
C GLY A 14 2.36 -14.95 -8.18
N LYS A 15 2.25 -15.48 -6.97
CA LYS A 15 1.38 -14.92 -5.93
C LYS A 15 1.95 -13.61 -5.40
N GLU A 16 1.08 -12.63 -5.21
CA GLU A 16 1.40 -11.38 -4.52
C GLU A 16 1.99 -11.68 -3.13
N LYS A 17 3.00 -10.91 -2.74
CA LYS A 17 3.63 -10.99 -1.42
C LYS A 17 3.66 -9.61 -0.81
N ASP A 18 3.26 -9.55 0.46
CA ASP A 18 3.28 -8.31 1.22
C ASP A 18 4.62 -8.15 1.93
N ARG A 19 5.24 -6.97 1.76
CA ARG A 19 6.39 -6.56 2.59
C ARG A 19 5.90 -6.31 4.02
N ARG A 20 6.78 -6.48 5.02
CA ARG A 20 6.40 -6.14 6.39
C ARG A 20 6.18 -4.63 6.51
N PRO A 21 5.16 -4.15 7.25
CA PRO A 21 4.86 -2.72 7.35
C PRO A 21 6.05 -1.89 7.82
N GLY A 22 6.80 -2.40 8.80
CA GLY A 22 7.99 -1.72 9.32
C GLY A 22 9.10 -1.55 8.28
N ASP A 23 9.27 -2.50 7.36
CA ASP A 23 10.27 -2.37 6.29
C ASP A 23 9.86 -1.29 5.27
N ILE A 24 8.55 -1.06 5.09
CA ILE A 24 8.02 -0.01 4.21
C ILE A 24 8.18 1.35 4.89
N LEU A 25 7.75 1.46 6.16
CA LEU A 25 7.83 2.71 6.92
C LEU A 25 9.27 3.19 7.09
N ALA A 26 10.21 2.29 7.39
CA ALA A 26 11.62 2.65 7.50
C ALA A 26 12.20 3.19 6.17
N GLU A 27 11.77 2.64 5.03
CA GLU A 27 12.16 3.16 3.71
C GLU A 27 11.56 4.54 3.43
N VAL A 28 10.30 4.75 3.82
CA VAL A 28 9.63 6.05 3.71
C VAL A 28 10.34 7.10 4.57
N GLU A 29 10.61 6.80 5.84
CA GLU A 29 11.32 7.69 6.77
C GLU A 29 12.71 8.05 6.24
N ALA A 30 13.45 7.08 5.69
CA ALA A 30 14.75 7.33 5.09
C ALA A 30 14.67 8.31 3.90
N LEU A 31 13.72 8.10 2.98
CA LEU A 31 13.50 9.01 1.85
C LEU A 31 13.10 10.41 2.29
N VAL A 32 12.24 10.52 3.31
CA VAL A 32 11.82 11.83 3.86
C VAL A 32 13.00 12.53 4.52
N ALA A 33 13.87 11.81 5.23
CA ALA A 33 15.11 12.37 5.79
C ALA A 33 16.08 12.89 4.71
N GLU A 34 16.01 12.36 3.49
CA GLU A 34 16.74 12.85 2.31
C GLU A 34 16.05 14.05 1.62
N GLY A 35 14.91 14.51 2.13
CA GLY A 35 14.17 15.67 1.62
C GLY A 35 13.04 15.33 0.65
N VAL A 36 12.63 14.06 0.54
CA VAL A 36 11.45 13.67 -0.26
C VAL A 36 10.17 14.05 0.47
N SER A 37 9.33 14.88 -0.16
CA SER A 37 8.04 15.32 0.42
C SER A 37 6.83 14.55 -0.11
N GLU A 38 6.99 13.72 -1.13
CA GLU A 38 5.90 12.92 -1.73
C GLU A 38 6.34 11.46 -1.95
N ILE A 39 5.52 10.52 -1.46
CA ILE A 39 5.74 9.08 -1.59
C ILE A 39 4.59 8.46 -2.38
N THR A 40 4.93 7.54 -3.29
CA THR A 40 3.94 6.72 -3.99
C THR A 40 4.09 5.26 -3.59
N LEU A 41 3.08 4.71 -2.92
CA LEU A 41 2.98 3.29 -2.62
C LEU A 41 2.58 2.52 -3.89
N LEU A 42 3.39 1.53 -4.24
CA LEU A 42 3.20 0.72 -5.45
C LEU A 42 2.92 -0.73 -5.08
N GLY A 43 2.03 -1.36 -5.83
CA GLY A 43 1.69 -2.77 -5.73
C GLY A 43 0.89 -3.21 -6.95
N GLN A 44 0.82 -4.52 -7.20
CA GLN A 44 -0.04 -5.05 -8.26
C GLN A 44 -1.52 -4.78 -7.96
N ASN A 45 -1.91 -5.04 -6.72
CA ASN A 45 -3.17 -4.62 -6.14
C ASN A 45 -2.88 -3.94 -4.79
N VAL A 46 -2.61 -2.64 -4.82
CA VAL A 46 -1.99 -1.94 -3.69
C VAL A 46 -2.87 -1.93 -2.44
N ASN A 47 -4.19 -1.81 -2.61
CA ASN A 47 -5.15 -1.76 -1.51
C ASN A 47 -5.59 -3.15 -1.01
N ALA A 48 -5.02 -4.24 -1.56
CA ALA A 48 -5.10 -5.56 -0.95
C ALA A 48 -3.90 -5.88 -0.05
N TYR A 49 -3.00 -4.91 0.17
CA TYR A 49 -1.87 -5.05 1.08
C TYR A 49 -2.33 -5.51 2.47
N GLY A 50 -1.69 -6.57 2.98
CA GLY A 50 -2.06 -7.21 4.23
C GLY A 50 -2.73 -8.57 4.04
N SER A 51 -3.19 -8.88 2.84
CA SER A 51 -3.87 -10.14 2.53
C SER A 51 -3.00 -11.37 2.73
N ASP A 52 -1.70 -11.30 2.44
CA ASP A 52 -0.75 -12.43 2.59
C ASP A 52 -0.36 -12.65 4.06
N ILE A 53 -0.34 -11.56 4.85
CA ILE A 53 -0.01 -11.59 6.28
C ILE A 53 -1.24 -11.72 7.20
N GLY A 54 -2.45 -11.79 6.63
CA GLY A 54 -3.70 -12.02 7.36
C GLY A 54 -4.31 -10.81 8.05
N ASP A 55 -3.89 -9.58 7.71
CA ASP A 55 -4.44 -8.33 8.25
C ASP A 55 -5.11 -7.53 7.14
N ARG A 56 -6.44 -7.58 7.07
CA ARG A 56 -7.23 -6.91 6.02
C ARG A 56 -7.24 -5.39 6.15
N GLU A 57 -6.88 -4.85 7.31
CA GLU A 57 -6.80 -3.41 7.56
C GLU A 57 -5.36 -2.89 7.43
N ALA A 58 -4.40 -3.74 7.04
CA ALA A 58 -2.99 -3.33 7.00
C ALA A 58 -2.75 -2.14 6.08
N PHE A 59 -3.49 -2.05 4.96
CA PHE A 59 -3.35 -0.92 4.05
C PHE A 59 -3.80 0.41 4.66
N SER A 60 -4.97 0.45 5.31
CA SER A 60 -5.44 1.68 5.98
C SER A 60 -4.54 2.06 7.17
N LYS A 61 -4.05 1.07 7.93
CA LYS A 61 -3.03 1.27 8.98
C LYS A 61 -1.74 1.86 8.41
N LEU A 62 -1.28 1.36 7.26
CA LEU A 62 -0.08 1.87 6.59
C LEU A 62 -0.29 3.33 6.12
N LEU A 63 -1.44 3.65 5.52
CA LEU A 63 -1.76 5.04 5.12
C LEU A 63 -1.75 5.98 6.32
N ARG A 64 -2.38 5.59 7.44
CA ARG A 64 -2.39 6.37 8.68
C ARG A 64 -0.99 6.54 9.27
N ALA A 65 -0.20 5.48 9.26
CA ALA A 65 1.18 5.51 9.74
C ALA A 65 2.04 6.46 8.90
N CYS A 66 1.94 6.39 7.57
CA CYS A 66 2.61 7.35 6.69
C CYS A 66 2.16 8.79 6.97
N GLY A 67 0.88 9.02 7.23
CA GLY A 67 0.36 10.35 7.59
C GLY A 67 0.90 10.91 8.92
N GLY A 68 1.53 10.08 9.76
CA GLY A 68 2.21 10.49 10.98
C GLY A 68 3.69 10.84 10.80
N ILE A 69 4.25 10.66 9.61
CA ILE A 69 5.69 10.91 9.35
C ILE A 69 5.91 12.42 9.14
N GLU A 70 6.70 13.01 10.04
CA GLU A 70 7.07 14.43 9.94
C GLU A 70 7.86 14.71 8.65
N GLY A 71 7.46 15.74 7.90
CA GLY A 71 8.08 16.12 6.63
C GLY A 71 7.47 15.43 5.39
N LEU A 72 6.64 14.40 5.56
CA LEU A 72 5.90 13.79 4.45
C LEU A 72 4.61 14.57 4.17
N GLU A 73 4.59 15.31 3.06
CA GLU A 73 3.45 16.17 2.71
C GLU A 73 2.36 15.43 1.91
N ARG A 74 2.73 14.38 1.18
CA ARG A 74 1.78 13.63 0.38
C ARG A 74 2.11 12.14 0.26
N VAL A 75 1.07 11.33 0.43
CA VAL A 75 1.07 9.90 0.08
C VAL A 75 0.15 9.68 -1.10
N ARG A 76 0.65 9.01 -2.13
CA ARG A 76 -0.14 8.47 -3.25
C ARG A 76 -0.07 6.97 -3.25
N PHE A 77 -1.01 6.35 -3.94
CA PHE A 77 -0.93 4.95 -4.31
C PHE A 77 -1.53 4.74 -5.69
N THR A 78 -1.06 3.72 -6.42
CA THR A 78 -1.58 3.39 -7.75
C THR A 78 -1.90 1.91 -7.87
N SER A 79 -2.70 1.56 -8.88
CA SER A 79 -3.27 0.21 -9.06
C SER A 79 -4.19 -0.27 -7.93
N PRO A 80 -5.13 0.57 -7.42
CA PRO A 80 -6.13 0.05 -6.50
C PRO A 80 -7.16 -0.81 -7.25
N HIS A 81 -7.62 -1.88 -6.63
CA HIS A 81 -8.72 -2.67 -7.13
C HIS A 81 -10.03 -2.27 -6.44
N PRO A 82 -11.14 -2.00 -7.17
CA PRO A 82 -12.40 -1.53 -6.58
C PRO A 82 -12.99 -2.46 -5.51
N ARG A 83 -12.78 -3.77 -5.63
CA ARG A 83 -13.22 -4.76 -4.64
C ARG A 83 -12.62 -4.55 -3.25
N ASP A 84 -11.39 -4.04 -3.19
CA ASP A 84 -10.63 -3.90 -1.94
C ASP A 84 -10.63 -2.44 -1.46
N PHE A 85 -11.54 -1.61 -1.98
CA PHE A 85 -11.84 -0.29 -1.45
C PHE A 85 -12.85 -0.43 -0.31
N THR A 86 -12.34 -0.72 0.87
CA THR A 86 -13.13 -0.86 2.10
C THR A 86 -13.31 0.49 2.81
N ASP A 87 -14.29 0.56 3.70
CA ASP A 87 -14.62 1.80 4.43
C ASP A 87 -13.44 2.34 5.24
N ASP A 88 -12.59 1.47 5.79
CA ASP A 88 -11.40 1.87 6.55
C ASP A 88 -10.33 2.51 5.67
N VAL A 89 -10.19 2.07 4.41
CA VAL A 89 -9.28 2.68 3.43
C VAL A 89 -9.80 4.07 3.04
N ILE A 90 -11.11 4.18 2.78
CA ILE A 90 -11.75 5.48 2.47
C ILE A 90 -11.57 6.45 3.65
N ALA A 91 -11.84 5.98 4.88
CA ALA A 91 -11.69 6.78 6.09
C ALA A 91 -10.24 7.10 6.47
N ALA A 92 -9.25 6.40 5.89
CA ALA A 92 -7.83 6.73 6.06
C ALA A 92 -7.36 7.80 5.06
N MET A 93 -8.08 7.98 3.95
CA MET A 93 -7.79 8.99 2.94
C MET A 93 -8.49 10.34 3.21
N ALA A 94 -9.55 10.33 4.03
CA ALA A 94 -10.34 11.49 4.40
C ALA A 94 -9.72 12.27 5.58
#